data_AF-A0A9W8AN34-F1
#
_entry.id   AF-A0A9W8AN34-F1
#
_cell.length_a   1.000
_cell.length_b   1.000
_cell.length_c   1.000
_cell.angle_alpha   90.00
_cell.angle_beta   90.00
_cell.angle_gamma   90.00
#
_symmetry.space_group_name_H-M   'P 1'
#
loop_
_entity.id
_entity.type
_entity.pdbx_description
1 polymer ?
#
loop_
_entity_poly.entity_id
_entity_poly.type
_entity_poly.pdbx_seq_one_letter_code
_entity_poly.pdbx_strand_id
1 'polypeptide(L)'
;MKRAPRKVRWTKAFRKSAGKEMTIDKSLEFEKRRNIPVRYDRELMATTLKAMKRIQDIRQRREEAFYKNRMAGRKDRERQENIREVQHNIELVGAYTETAQVAMDAVRKKTLAQKQLAEAAQRQAETEGAMDQD
;
A
#
# COMPACT_ATOMS: atom_id res chain seq x y z
N MET A 1 0.98 -29.45 23.46
CA MET A 1 -0.23 -28.59 23.54
C MET A 1 -1.12 -28.81 22.32
N LYS A 2 -2.37 -29.28 22.47
CA LYS A 2 -3.30 -29.55 21.35
C LYS A 2 -4.20 -28.34 21.07
N ARG A 3 -3.73 -27.36 20.28
CA ARG A 3 -4.53 -26.17 19.92
C ARG A 3 -5.35 -26.42 18.66
N ALA A 4 -6.60 -25.95 18.64
CA ALA A 4 -7.46 -26.04 17.47
C ALA A 4 -7.05 -25.02 16.39
N PRO A 5 -6.71 -25.44 15.16
CA PRO A 5 -6.18 -24.53 14.13
C PRO A 5 -7.18 -23.44 13.74
N ARG A 6 -8.49 -23.75 13.72
CA ARG A 6 -9.56 -22.76 13.48
C ARG A 6 -9.72 -21.72 14.58
N LYS A 7 -9.05 -21.85 15.72
CA LYS A 7 -9.02 -20.83 16.80
C LYS A 7 -7.69 -20.08 16.86
N VAL A 8 -6.70 -20.48 16.07
CA VAL A 8 -5.36 -19.87 16.05
C VAL A 8 -5.28 -18.84 14.93
N ARG A 9 -5.22 -17.55 15.31
CA ARG A 9 -5.44 -16.38 14.43
C ARG A 9 -4.49 -16.27 13.23
N TRP A 10 -3.27 -16.78 13.33
CA TRP A 10 -2.26 -16.69 12.27
C TRP A 10 -2.40 -17.78 11.19
N THR A 11 -3.16 -18.85 11.47
CA THR A 11 -3.29 -19.98 10.53
C THR A 11 -4.20 -19.66 9.35
N LYS A 12 -3.95 -20.31 8.21
CA LYS A 12 -4.82 -20.23 7.02
C LYS A 12 -6.23 -20.76 7.29
N ALA A 13 -6.35 -21.80 8.13
CA ALA A 13 -7.63 -22.37 8.52
C ALA A 13 -8.54 -21.34 9.21
N PHE A 14 -8.02 -20.60 10.20
CA PHE A 14 -8.76 -19.50 10.82
C PHE A 14 -9.09 -18.39 9.82
N ARG A 15 -8.12 -17.99 8.99
CA ARG A 15 -8.31 -16.91 8.01
C ARG A 15 -9.43 -17.23 7.02
N LYS A 16 -9.49 -18.47 6.53
CA LYS A 16 -10.56 -18.94 5.63
C LYS A 16 -11.92 -18.98 6.33
N SER A 17 -12.02 -19.53 7.54
CA SER A 17 -13.31 -19.60 8.25
C SER A 17 -13.82 -18.24 8.73
N ALA A 18 -12.91 -17.32 9.06
CA ALA A 18 -13.25 -15.96 9.52
C ALA A 18 -13.42 -14.96 8.37
N GLY A 19 -13.46 -15.42 7.10
CA GLY A 19 -13.69 -14.55 5.94
C GLY A 19 -12.55 -13.55 5.65
N LYS A 20 -11.32 -13.83 6.09
CA LYS A 20 -10.14 -12.98 5.83
C LYS A 20 -9.49 -13.26 4.49
N GLU A 21 -9.97 -14.25 3.76
CA GLU A 21 -9.44 -14.66 2.47
C GLU A 21 -10.58 -15.10 1.57
N MET A 22 -10.35 -15.00 0.26
CA MET A 22 -11.27 -15.51 -0.74
C MET A 22 -11.30 -17.05 -0.69
N THR A 23 -12.46 -17.62 -0.37
CA THR A 23 -12.65 -19.07 -0.22
C THR A 23 -13.47 -19.70 -1.34
N ILE A 24 -14.40 -18.96 -1.94
CA ILE A 24 -15.29 -19.44 -3.00
C ILE A 24 -14.92 -18.73 -4.30
N ASP A 25 -14.04 -19.33 -5.09
CA ASP A 25 -13.66 -18.82 -6.41
C ASP A 25 -13.31 -19.95 -7.38
N LYS A 26 -13.66 -19.76 -8.65
CA LYS A 26 -13.42 -20.76 -9.70
C LYS A 26 -11.93 -21.04 -9.93
N SER A 27 -11.02 -20.11 -9.61
CA SER A 27 -9.58 -20.36 -9.75
C SER A 27 -9.06 -21.44 -8.80
N LEU A 28 -9.74 -21.69 -7.67
CA LEU A 28 -9.34 -22.70 -6.69
C LEU A 28 -9.70 -24.13 -7.12
N GLU A 29 -10.67 -24.29 -8.04
CA GLU A 29 -11.14 -25.59 -8.53
C GLU A 29 -10.08 -26.33 -9.37
N PHE A 30 -9.10 -25.61 -9.92
CA PHE A 30 -8.02 -26.19 -10.72
C PHE A 30 -7.01 -26.99 -9.87
N GLU A 31 -6.92 -26.73 -8.57
CA GLU A 31 -6.00 -27.41 -7.64
C GLU A 31 -6.52 -28.78 -7.16
N LYS A 32 -7.68 -29.24 -7.65
CA LYS A 32 -8.28 -30.49 -7.17
C LYS A 32 -7.41 -31.71 -7.47
N ARG A 33 -7.32 -32.61 -6.49
CA ARG A 33 -6.64 -33.90 -6.64
C ARG A 33 -7.31 -34.74 -7.73
N ARG A 34 -6.52 -35.23 -8.68
CA ARG A 34 -6.97 -36.16 -9.72
C ARG A 34 -6.60 -37.58 -9.29
N ASN A 35 -7.59 -38.46 -9.24
CA ASN A 35 -7.40 -39.86 -8.84
C ASN A 35 -7.19 -40.80 -10.03
N ILE A 36 -7.36 -40.29 -11.26
CA ILE A 36 -7.15 -41.05 -12.50
C ILE A 36 -5.95 -40.44 -13.22
N PRO A 37 -4.88 -41.23 -13.48
CA PRO A 37 -3.75 -40.75 -14.25
C PRO A 37 -4.12 -40.64 -15.74
N VAL A 38 -3.51 -39.68 -16.42
CA VAL A 38 -3.62 -39.50 -17.87
C VAL A 38 -2.25 -39.84 -18.47
N ARG A 39 -2.22 -40.44 -19.67
CA ARG A 39 -0.95 -40.67 -20.38
C ARG A 39 -0.28 -39.33 -20.69
N TYR A 40 1.04 -39.35 -20.73
CA TYR A 40 1.82 -38.17 -21.10
C TYR A 40 1.50 -37.74 -22.53
N ASP A 41 1.19 -36.47 -22.69
CA ASP A 41 1.05 -35.77 -23.95
C ASP A 41 1.74 -34.41 -23.82
N ARG A 42 2.65 -34.12 -24.76
CA ARG A 42 3.47 -32.90 -24.76
C ARG A 42 2.62 -31.65 -24.97
N GLU A 43 1.60 -31.71 -25.82
CA GLU A 43 0.73 -30.57 -26.10
C GLU A 43 -0.16 -30.26 -24.89
N LEU A 44 -0.70 -31.30 -24.25
CA LEU A 44 -1.43 -31.19 -22.99
C LEU A 44 -0.56 -30.57 -21.88
N MET A 45 0.69 -31.01 -21.74
CA MET A 45 1.58 -30.46 -20.71
C MET A 45 1.91 -28.98 -20.99
N ALA A 46 2.25 -28.63 -22.23
CA ALA A 46 2.57 -27.25 -22.61
C ALA A 46 1.39 -26.29 -22.39
N THR A 47 0.18 -26.70 -22.78
CA THR A 47 -1.05 -25.91 -22.55
C THR A 47 -1.35 -25.76 -21.05
N THR A 48 -1.16 -26.82 -20.26
CA THR A 48 -1.36 -26.80 -18.81
C THR A 48 -0.40 -25.83 -18.11
N LEU A 49 0.89 -25.85 -18.47
CA LEU A 49 1.89 -24.91 -17.93
C LEU A 49 1.51 -23.45 -18.19
N LYS A 50 1.08 -23.14 -19.42
CA LYS A 50 0.61 -21.80 -19.80
C LYS A 50 -0.65 -21.41 -19.03
N ALA A 51 -1.62 -22.32 -18.91
CA ALA A 51 -2.86 -22.10 -18.19
C ALA A 51 -2.61 -21.85 -16.68
N MET A 52 -1.72 -22.60 -16.05
CA MET A 52 -1.38 -22.43 -14.63
C MET A 52 -0.89 -21.02 -14.32
N LYS A 53 0.04 -20.48 -15.13
CA LYS A 53 0.53 -19.10 -14.97
C LYS A 53 -0.62 -18.10 -15.07
N ARG A 54 -1.47 -18.24 -16.09
CA ARG A 54 -2.60 -17.35 -16.30
C ARG A 54 -3.61 -17.40 -15.15
N ILE A 55 -3.91 -18.59 -14.63
CA ILE A 55 -4.83 -18.79 -13.51
C ILE A 55 -4.27 -18.16 -12.23
N GLN A 56 -2.97 -18.28 -11.99
CA GLN A 56 -2.31 -17.64 -10.83
C GLN A 56 -2.45 -16.11 -10.90
N ASP A 57 -2.23 -15.50 -12.05
CA ASP A 57 -2.40 -14.04 -12.23
C ASP A 57 -3.85 -13.59 -11.95
N ILE A 58 -4.84 -14.37 -12.42
CA ILE A 58 -6.26 -14.08 -12.18
C ILE A 58 -6.56 -14.19 -10.68
N ARG A 59 -6.07 -15.25 -10.04
CA ARG A 59 -6.26 -15.48 -8.61
C ARG A 59 -5.69 -14.34 -7.78
N GLN A 60 -4.46 -13.92 -8.07
CA GLN A 60 -3.83 -12.79 -7.36
C GLN A 60 -4.67 -11.52 -7.48
N ARG A 61 -5.08 -11.14 -8.69
CA ARG A 61 -5.92 -9.95 -8.91
C ARG A 61 -7.24 -10.00 -8.14
N ARG A 62 -7.86 -11.18 -8.06
CA ARG A 62 -9.11 -11.37 -7.29
C ARG A 62 -8.87 -11.32 -5.78
N GLU A 63 -7.78 -11.92 -5.29
CA GLU A 63 -7.40 -11.83 -3.88
C GLU A 63 -7.11 -10.37 -3.46
N GLU A 64 -6.45 -9.59 -4.32
CA GLU A 64 -6.24 -8.16 -4.12
C GLU A 64 -7.55 -7.37 -4.07
N ALA A 65 -8.48 -7.64 -4.98
CA ALA A 65 -9.81 -7.02 -4.96
C ALA A 65 -10.59 -7.37 -3.69
N PHE A 66 -10.56 -8.63 -3.26
CA PHE A 66 -11.16 -9.07 -2.00
C PHE A 66 -10.57 -8.34 -0.80
N TYR A 67 -9.24 -8.16 -0.76
CA TYR A 67 -8.58 -7.40 0.29
C TYR A 67 -9.02 -5.94 0.31
N LYS A 68 -9.05 -5.28 -0.86
CA LYS A 68 -9.51 -3.89 -1.01
C LYS A 68 -10.93 -3.71 -0.49
N ASN A 69 -11.85 -4.58 -0.90
CA ASN A 69 -13.24 -4.55 -0.45
C ASN A 69 -13.37 -4.78 1.07
N ARG A 70 -12.56 -5.68 1.64
CA ARG A 70 -12.55 -5.90 3.10
C ARG A 70 -12.03 -4.71 3.88
N MET A 71 -11.05 -3.98 3.33
CA MET A 71 -10.48 -2.79 3.96
C MET A 71 -11.25 -1.50 3.66
N ALA A 72 -12.23 -1.55 2.76
CA ALA A 72 -13.11 -0.43 2.48
C ALA A 72 -13.82 0.01 3.76
N GLY A 73 -13.80 1.31 4.05
CA GLY A 73 -14.38 1.88 5.27
C GLY A 73 -13.45 1.91 6.50
N ARG A 74 -12.26 1.29 6.47
CA ARG A 74 -11.28 1.45 7.56
C ARG A 74 -10.87 2.92 7.73
N LYS A 75 -10.65 3.61 6.62
CA LYS A 75 -10.26 5.03 6.60
C LYS A 75 -11.32 5.94 7.22
N ASP A 76 -12.59 5.65 7.01
CA ASP A 76 -13.68 6.45 7.58
C ASP A 76 -13.82 6.22 9.08
N ARG A 77 -13.66 4.97 9.54
CA ARG A 77 -13.59 4.66 10.97
C ARG A 77 -12.40 5.33 11.64
N GLU A 78 -11.23 5.24 11.02
CA GLU A 78 -10.02 5.90 11.49
C GLU A 78 -10.22 7.42 11.56
N ARG A 79 -10.86 8.05 10.56
CA ARG A 79 -11.21 9.47 10.63
C ARG A 79 -12.12 9.77 11.82
N GLN A 80 -13.16 8.97 12.06
CA GLN A 80 -14.07 9.16 13.19
C GLN A 80 -13.37 8.97 14.54
N GLU A 81 -12.50 7.98 14.64
CA GLU A 81 -11.67 7.72 15.82
C GLU A 81 -10.72 8.89 16.08
N ASN A 82 -10.03 9.38 15.05
CA ASN A 82 -9.13 10.55 15.16
C ASN A 82 -9.88 11.82 15.59
N ILE A 83 -11.09 12.06 15.06
CA ILE A 83 -11.92 13.19 15.50
C ILE A 83 -12.26 13.07 16.98
N ARG A 84 -12.68 11.87 17.44
CA ARG A 84 -12.96 11.62 18.86
C ARG A 84 -11.73 11.82 19.73
N GLU A 85 -10.57 11.36 19.27
CA GLU A 85 -9.30 11.49 19.98
C GLU A 85 -8.91 12.96 20.15
N VAL A 86 -9.02 13.78 19.09
CA VAL A 86 -8.76 15.23 19.15
C VAL A 86 -9.74 15.94 20.07
N GLN A 87 -11.02 15.57 20.04
CA GLN A 87 -12.03 16.16 20.92
C GLN A 87 -11.76 15.85 22.40
N HIS A 88 -11.32 14.63 22.72
CA HIS A 88 -11.07 14.22 24.09
C HIS A 88 -9.75 14.76 24.64
N ASN A 89 -8.71 14.79 23.79
CA ASN A 89 -7.34 15.13 24.17
C ASN A 89 -6.90 16.50 23.65
N ILE A 90 -7.83 17.47 23.59
CA ILE A 90 -7.56 18.79 22.99
C ILE A 90 -6.45 19.55 23.73
N GLU A 91 -6.30 19.31 25.03
CA GLU A 91 -5.28 19.90 25.90
C GLU A 91 -3.85 19.56 25.46
N LEU A 92 -3.64 18.40 24.85
CA LEU A 92 -2.32 17.95 24.37
C LEU A 92 -1.91 18.66 23.07
N VAL A 93 -2.84 19.27 22.35
CA VAL A 93 -2.60 19.89 21.04
C VAL A 93 -1.86 21.23 21.17
N GLY A 94 -2.15 22.02 22.21
CA GLY A 94 -1.53 23.34 22.42
C GLY A 94 -0.02 23.29 22.60
N ALA A 95 0.49 22.33 23.38
CA ALA A 95 1.94 22.14 23.61
C ALA A 95 2.70 21.71 22.32
N TYR A 96 2.00 21.10 21.36
CA TYR A 96 2.58 20.60 20.12
C TYR A 96 2.51 21.62 18.97
N THR A 97 1.49 22.49 18.95
CA THR A 97 1.35 23.50 17.89
C THR A 97 2.39 24.59 17.94
N GLU A 98 2.80 25.04 19.12
CA GLU A 98 3.79 26.11 19.27
C GLU A 98 5.18 25.65 18.79
N THR A 99 5.58 24.46 19.20
CA THR A 99 6.87 23.87 18.79
C THR A 99 6.90 23.51 17.29
N ALA A 100 5.78 23.01 16.75
CA ALA A 100 5.67 22.68 15.33
C ALA A 100 5.61 23.93 14.41
N GLN A 101 4.92 25.00 14.83
CA GLN A 101 4.86 26.25 14.07
C GLN A 101 6.23 26.93 13.98
N VAL A 102 6.97 26.98 15.10
CA VAL A 102 8.35 27.52 15.13
C VAL A 102 9.28 26.75 14.19
N ALA A 103 9.17 25.41 14.15
CA ALA A 103 9.95 24.58 13.24
C ALA A 103 9.58 24.80 11.77
N MET A 104 8.28 24.90 11.44
CA MET A 104 7.77 25.16 10.09
C MET A 104 8.22 26.53 9.57
N ASP A 105 8.17 27.57 10.41
CA ASP A 105 8.59 28.92 10.05
C ASP A 105 10.10 29.03 9.83
N ALA A 106 10.91 28.29 10.60
CA ALA A 106 12.36 28.20 10.39
C ALA A 106 12.70 27.54 9.05
N VAL A 107 12.01 26.45 8.68
CA VAL A 107 12.17 25.79 7.37
C VAL A 107 11.74 26.73 6.24
N ARG A 108 10.60 27.42 6.39
CA ARG A 108 10.10 28.36 5.39
C ARG A 108 11.09 29.50 5.15
N LYS A 109 11.63 30.12 6.20
CA LYS A 109 12.68 31.16 6.10
C LYS A 109 13.93 30.63 5.39
N LYS A 110 14.38 29.41 5.70
CA LYS A 110 15.54 28.78 5.05
C LYS A 110 15.31 28.53 3.55
N THR A 111 14.13 28.04 3.18
CA THR A 111 13.76 27.82 1.76
C THR A 111 13.63 29.14 0.99
N LEU A 112 13.10 30.20 1.61
CA LEU A 112 12.99 31.52 1.00
C LEU A 112 14.38 32.11 0.73
N ALA A 113 15.29 32.00 1.70
CA ALA A 113 16.67 32.45 1.57
C ALA A 113 17.43 31.69 0.48
N GLN A 114 17.24 30.36 0.38
CA GLN A 114 17.83 29.57 -0.70
C GLN A 114 17.29 29.97 -2.08
N LYS A 115 15.99 30.27 -2.18
CA LYS A 115 15.38 30.74 -3.42
C LYS A 115 15.92 32.12 -3.82
N GLN A 116 16.07 33.04 -2.87
CA GLN A 116 16.65 34.36 -3.10
C GLN A 116 18.12 34.29 -3.52
N LEU A 117 18.91 33.40 -2.92
CA LEU A 117 20.31 33.15 -3.32
C LEU A 117 20.41 32.56 -4.73
N ALA A 118 19.53 31.61 -5.07
CA ALA A 118 19.48 31.04 -6.42
C ALA A 118 19.07 32.08 -7.48
N GLU A 119 18.10 32.95 -7.17
CA GLU A 119 17.66 34.02 -8.05
C GLU A 119 18.73 35.12 -8.21
N ALA A 120 19.47 35.44 -7.14
CA ALA A 120 20.61 36.35 -7.21
C ALA A 120 21.77 35.78 -8.05
N ALA A 121 22.06 34.47 -7.93
CA ALA A 121 23.06 33.79 -8.75
C ALA A 121 22.67 33.76 -10.24
N GLN A 122 21.38 33.57 -10.55
CA GLN A 122 20.86 33.66 -11.92
C GLN A 122 21.04 35.07 -12.50
N ARG A 123 20.71 36.12 -11.73
CA ARG A 123 20.92 37.52 -12.15
C ARG A 123 22.40 37.86 -12.36
N GLN A 124 23.30 37.32 -11.54
CA GLN A 124 24.76 37.52 -11.71
C GLN A 124 25.28 36.85 -12.99
N ALA A 125 24.84 35.62 -13.28
CA ALA A 125 25.18 34.91 -14.51
C ALA A 125 24.64 35.61 -15.77
N GLU A 126 23.44 36.20 -15.69
CA GLU A 126 22.86 37.02 -16.77
C GLU A 126 23.66 38.31 -17.01
N THR A 127 24.19 38.95 -15.96
CA THR A 127 25.03 40.16 -16.09
C THR A 127 26.44 39.87 -16.58
N GLU A 128 27.03 38.73 -16.21
CA GLU A 128 28.36 38.31 -16.68
C GLU A 128 28.32 37.85 -18.14
N GLY A 129 27.27 37.13 -18.56
CA GLY A 129 27.08 36.73 -19.95
C GLY A 129 26.79 37.90 -20.91
N ALA A 130 26.35 39.05 -20.40
CA ALA A 130 26.15 40.27 -21.17
C ALA A 130 27.44 41.11 -21.33
N MET A 131 28.50 40.82 -20.56
CA MET A 131 29.78 41.56 -20.60
C MET A 131 30.83 40.91 -21.51
N ASP A 132 30.61 39.66 -21.95
CA ASP A 132 31.55 38.85 -22.74
C ASP A 132 31.22 38.87 -24.26
N GLN A 133 30.32 39.77 -24.70
CA GLN A 133 29.86 39.90 -26.10
C GLN A 133 30.26 41.21 -26.82
N ASP A 134 31.11 42.05 -26.20
CA ASP A 134 31.74 43.23 -26.84
C ASP A 134 33.23 42.99 -27.14
#